data_AF-A0A257M0H1-F1
#
_entry.id   AF-A0A257M0H1-F1
#
_cell.length_a   1.000
_cell.length_b   1.000
_cell.length_c   1.000
_cell.angle_alpha   90.00
_cell.angle_beta   90.00
_cell.angle_gamma   90.00
#
_symmetry.space_group_name_H-M   'P 1'
#
loop_
_entity.id
_entity.type
_entity.pdbx_description
1 polymer ?
#
loop_
_entity_poly.entity_id
_entity_poly.type
_entity_poly.pdbx_seq_one_letter_code
_entity_poly.pdbx_strand_id
1 'polypeptide(L)'
;AGTVETSATLSGSGTVASPVAAAGTIAPGTGVGTLTVTGNTAVTGTLAVEVNTTADKLSVTGDLSLSGTFTVTESGAGFTAASYVIAECTGTLASTLTPPTGYTLTQTGSQLILGKITGTAFSTWIDGYSLGGQTAINQDPDSDGVANGLEFLLKGGNPQTPGGTQLPTSSESGANLIFTFERDDRAKAANSGIVVTVEAGTDLATWPQVFTIGNDTAGSSAGVVISNDSDANPDTVTVTIPTNSTTP
;
A
#
# COMPACT_ATOMS: atom_id res chain seq x y z
N ALA A 1 -6.01 27.75 -23.69
CA ALA A 1 -5.63 26.62 -22.82
C ALA A 1 -4.66 25.76 -23.62
N GLY A 2 -3.53 25.37 -23.02
CA GLY A 2 -2.62 24.39 -23.63
C GLY A 2 -3.15 22.97 -23.41
N THR A 3 -2.96 22.09 -24.38
CA THR A 3 -3.23 20.65 -24.23
C THR A 3 -1.93 19.85 -24.26
N VAL A 4 -1.88 18.79 -23.45
CA VAL A 4 -0.84 17.76 -23.51
C VAL A 4 -1.53 16.46 -23.86
N GLU A 5 -1.34 15.98 -25.09
CA GLU A 5 -2.00 14.78 -25.61
C GLU A 5 -1.39 13.48 -25.04
N THR A 6 -2.09 12.35 -25.13
CA THR A 6 -1.81 11.05 -24.45
C THR A 6 -0.40 10.45 -24.63
N SER A 7 0.43 10.96 -25.53
CA SER A 7 1.85 10.54 -25.69
C SER A 7 2.85 11.69 -25.60
N ALA A 8 2.37 12.90 -25.33
CA ALA A 8 3.20 14.08 -25.15
C ALA A 8 3.61 14.22 -23.68
N THR A 9 4.77 14.87 -23.49
CA THR A 9 5.27 15.25 -22.18
C THR A 9 5.48 16.75 -22.15
N LEU A 10 4.88 17.42 -21.18
CA LEU A 10 5.28 18.75 -20.76
C LEU A 10 6.26 18.61 -19.61
N SER A 11 7.54 18.88 -19.88
CA SER A 11 8.61 18.80 -18.91
C SER A 11 9.35 20.12 -18.72
N GLY A 12 10.16 20.20 -17.67
CA GLY A 12 10.99 21.37 -17.36
C GLY A 12 10.43 22.24 -16.25
N SER A 13 11.24 23.20 -15.84
CA SER A 13 10.84 24.24 -14.89
C SER A 13 10.44 25.52 -15.60
N GLY A 14 9.65 26.36 -14.93
CA GLY A 14 9.24 27.66 -15.46
C GLY A 14 7.74 27.89 -15.35
N THR A 15 7.19 28.74 -16.21
CA THR A 15 5.78 29.14 -16.16
C THR A 15 5.08 28.92 -17.50
N VAL A 16 3.99 28.17 -17.48
CA VAL A 16 2.99 28.16 -18.55
C VAL A 16 1.93 29.20 -18.20
N ALA A 17 1.87 30.30 -18.95
CA ALA A 17 1.00 31.44 -18.65
C ALA A 17 -0.49 31.22 -18.97
N SER A 18 -0.94 29.97 -19.15
CA SER A 18 -2.30 29.64 -19.54
C SER A 18 -2.76 28.31 -18.94
N PRO A 19 -4.08 28.10 -18.75
CA PRO A 19 -4.64 26.83 -18.27
C PRO A 19 -4.14 25.63 -19.07
N VAL A 20 -3.92 24.49 -18.40
CA VAL A 20 -3.44 23.24 -19.02
C VAL A 20 -4.43 22.11 -18.80
N ALA A 21 -4.78 21.40 -19.88
CA ALA A 21 -5.46 20.11 -19.81
C ALA A 21 -4.50 19.03 -20.34
N ALA A 22 -4.11 18.08 -19.49
CA ALA A 22 -3.09 17.09 -19.78
C ALA A 22 -3.64 15.66 -19.72
N ALA A 23 -3.88 15.08 -20.89
CA ALA A 23 -4.10 13.65 -21.07
C ALA A 23 -2.79 12.86 -21.22
N GLY A 24 -1.68 13.56 -21.51
CA GLY A 24 -0.31 13.03 -21.49
C GLY A 24 0.40 13.22 -20.16
N THR A 25 1.71 13.38 -20.20
CA THR A 25 2.55 13.47 -18.99
C THR A 25 2.88 14.92 -18.63
N ILE A 26 2.67 15.29 -17.38
CA ILE A 26 3.29 16.45 -16.73
C ILE A 26 4.46 15.95 -15.90
N ALA A 27 5.68 16.37 -16.24
CA ALA A 27 6.91 16.00 -15.54
C ALA A 27 7.67 17.28 -15.17
N PRO A 28 7.31 17.98 -14.07
CA PRO A 28 7.98 19.20 -13.69
C PRO A 28 9.50 19.00 -13.61
N GLY A 29 10.28 19.99 -14.02
CA GLY A 29 11.74 19.94 -13.92
C GLY A 29 12.48 19.22 -15.06
N THR A 30 13.81 19.35 -15.00
CA THR A 30 14.81 18.57 -15.75
C THR A 30 15.83 18.10 -14.71
N GLY A 31 15.48 17.06 -13.95
CA GLY A 31 15.86 16.95 -12.55
C GLY A 31 14.80 17.61 -11.65
N VAL A 32 15.00 17.58 -10.33
CA VAL A 32 14.08 18.21 -9.36
C VAL A 32 13.84 19.70 -9.62
N GLY A 33 12.59 20.10 -9.83
CA GLY A 33 12.22 21.50 -10.09
C GLY A 33 10.72 21.81 -10.08
N THR A 34 10.38 23.09 -10.28
CA THR A 34 8.99 23.57 -10.22
C THR A 34 8.47 23.98 -11.60
N LEU A 35 7.34 23.41 -12.00
CA LEU A 35 6.54 23.89 -13.14
C LEU A 35 5.34 24.67 -12.59
N THR A 36 5.24 25.94 -12.97
CA THR A 36 4.11 26.80 -12.64
C THR A 36 3.13 26.84 -13.81
N VAL A 37 1.84 26.70 -13.55
CA VAL A 37 0.78 26.89 -14.54
C VAL A 37 -0.17 27.99 -14.07
N THR A 38 -0.40 28.98 -14.92
CA THR A 38 -1.36 30.05 -14.66
C THR A 38 -2.75 29.65 -15.13
N GLY A 39 -3.69 29.57 -14.19
CA GLY A 39 -5.07 29.19 -14.43
C GLY A 39 -5.35 27.71 -14.17
N ASN A 40 -6.62 27.32 -14.28
CA ASN A 40 -7.08 25.99 -13.91
C ASN A 40 -6.34 24.90 -14.69
N THR A 41 -5.96 23.83 -13.99
CA THR A 41 -5.19 22.72 -14.56
C THR A 41 -5.84 21.39 -14.25
N ALA A 42 -5.98 20.55 -15.27
CA ALA A 42 -6.49 19.19 -15.13
C ALA A 42 -5.46 18.19 -15.71
N VAL A 43 -5.04 17.22 -14.90
CA VAL A 43 -4.14 16.14 -15.31
C VAL A 43 -4.90 14.83 -15.21
N THR A 44 -5.36 14.35 -16.35
CA THR A 44 -6.01 13.03 -16.51
C THR A 44 -5.04 11.96 -17.01
N GLY A 45 -3.87 12.38 -17.53
CA GLY A 45 -2.76 11.50 -17.89
C GLY A 45 -1.84 11.21 -16.71
N THR A 46 -0.54 11.45 -16.84
CA THR A 46 0.45 11.14 -15.79
C THR A 46 0.99 12.40 -15.13
N LEU A 47 1.01 12.43 -13.80
CA LEU A 47 1.91 13.30 -13.04
C LEU A 47 3.17 12.50 -12.69
N ALA A 48 4.31 12.87 -13.27
CA ALA A 48 5.60 12.26 -13.00
C ALA A 48 6.42 13.18 -12.10
N VAL A 49 6.90 12.66 -10.98
CA VAL A 49 7.68 13.41 -9.98
C VAL A 49 9.03 12.73 -9.78
N GLU A 50 10.10 13.48 -9.98
CA GLU A 50 11.45 13.14 -9.56
C GLU A 50 11.68 13.57 -8.10
N VAL A 51 12.39 12.75 -7.33
CA VAL A 51 12.78 13.03 -5.95
C VAL A 51 14.27 12.80 -5.72
N ASN A 52 14.89 13.76 -5.05
CA ASN A 52 16.24 13.72 -4.49
C ASN A 52 16.18 14.43 -3.12
N THR A 53 17.18 15.24 -2.74
CA THR A 53 17.13 16.08 -1.55
C THR A 53 15.95 17.06 -1.54
N THR A 54 15.38 17.34 -2.70
CA THR A 54 14.10 18.05 -2.95
C THR A 54 13.23 17.20 -3.88
N ALA A 55 12.01 17.66 -4.21
CA ALA A 55 11.14 16.97 -5.16
C ALA A 55 10.63 17.92 -6.24
N ASP A 56 10.21 17.34 -7.36
CA ASP A 56 9.43 18.05 -8.38
C ASP A 56 8.13 18.59 -7.81
N LYS A 57 7.72 19.75 -8.35
CA LYS A 57 6.51 20.43 -7.92
C LYS A 57 5.71 21.02 -9.08
N LEU A 58 4.44 20.66 -9.15
CA LEU A 58 3.45 21.34 -10.00
C LEU A 58 2.73 22.43 -9.19
N SER A 59 2.90 23.69 -9.55
CA SER A 59 2.31 24.84 -8.86
C SER A 59 1.26 25.52 -9.75
N VAL A 60 0.00 25.59 -9.32
CA VAL A 60 -1.11 26.06 -10.16
C VAL A 60 -1.79 27.30 -9.59
N THR A 61 -1.87 28.40 -10.35
CA THR A 61 -2.63 29.58 -9.93
C THR A 61 -4.09 29.48 -10.42
N GLY A 62 -4.85 28.58 -9.81
CA GLY A 62 -6.23 28.24 -10.16
C GLY A 62 -6.66 26.97 -9.43
N ASP A 63 -7.71 26.31 -9.92
CA ASP A 63 -8.08 24.97 -9.47
C ASP A 63 -7.17 23.91 -10.10
N LEU A 64 -6.87 22.85 -9.34
CA LEU A 64 -6.06 21.72 -9.78
C LEU A 64 -6.82 20.40 -9.61
N SER A 65 -7.04 19.69 -10.71
CA SER A 65 -7.59 18.33 -10.70
C SER A 65 -6.55 17.31 -11.16
N LEU A 66 -6.35 16.26 -10.38
CA LEU A 66 -5.40 15.17 -10.63
C LEU A 66 -6.13 13.83 -10.54
N SER A 67 -6.37 13.18 -11.69
CA SER A 67 -7.21 11.97 -11.73
C SER A 67 -6.64 10.81 -12.55
N GLY A 68 -5.42 10.95 -13.07
CA GLY A 68 -4.76 9.90 -13.83
C GLY A 68 -3.74 9.10 -13.02
N THR A 69 -2.60 8.82 -13.64
CA THR A 69 -1.52 8.03 -13.05
C THR A 69 -0.52 8.93 -12.32
N PHE A 70 0.04 8.43 -11.23
CA PHE A 70 1.12 9.07 -10.49
C PHE A 70 2.36 8.18 -10.49
N THR A 71 3.52 8.76 -10.80
CA THR A 71 4.81 8.04 -10.79
C THR A 71 5.86 8.82 -10.03
N VAL A 72 6.73 8.08 -9.33
CA VAL A 72 7.85 8.64 -8.57
C VAL A 72 9.14 8.01 -9.09
N THR A 73 10.14 8.84 -9.40
CA THR A 73 11.49 8.38 -9.72
C THR A 73 12.47 9.02 -8.73
N GLU A 74 13.28 8.20 -8.05
CA GLU A 74 14.35 8.73 -7.20
C GLU A 74 15.65 8.91 -7.99
N SER A 75 16.33 10.03 -7.76
CA SER A 75 17.65 10.35 -8.32
C SER A 75 18.60 10.82 -7.23
N GLY A 76 19.92 10.74 -7.48
CA GLY A 76 20.95 11.22 -6.55
C GLY A 76 20.84 10.59 -5.16
N ALA A 77 20.67 11.42 -4.12
CA ALA A 77 20.53 10.96 -2.74
C ALA A 77 19.14 10.36 -2.43
N GLY A 78 18.21 10.44 -3.38
CA GLY A 78 16.84 9.96 -3.24
C GLY A 78 16.06 10.73 -2.18
N PHE A 79 15.02 10.10 -1.66
CA PHE A 79 14.10 10.71 -0.69
C PHE A 79 14.76 10.86 0.68
N THR A 80 15.06 12.09 1.11
CA THR A 80 15.81 12.36 2.36
C THR A 80 15.01 13.07 3.45
N ALA A 81 13.94 13.78 3.09
CA ALA A 81 12.99 14.34 4.04
C ALA A 81 11.92 13.31 4.42
N ALA A 82 11.10 13.59 5.44
CA ALA A 82 9.94 12.75 5.76
C ALA A 82 8.83 12.88 4.70
N SER A 83 8.72 14.05 4.06
CA SER A 83 7.75 14.33 3.02
C SER A 83 8.14 15.53 2.14
N TYR A 84 7.53 15.63 0.96
CA TYR A 84 7.65 16.76 0.03
C TYR A 84 6.28 17.20 -0.49
N VAL A 85 6.07 18.51 -0.66
CA VAL A 85 4.91 19.03 -1.40
C VAL A 85 5.19 18.93 -2.89
N ILE A 86 4.44 18.08 -3.59
CA ILE A 86 4.65 17.76 -5.01
C ILE A 86 3.65 18.43 -5.95
N ALA A 87 2.54 18.91 -5.40
CA ALA A 87 1.63 19.77 -6.12
C ALA A 87 0.97 20.76 -5.15
N GLU A 88 0.71 21.97 -5.63
CA GLU A 88 -0.10 22.94 -4.91
C GLU A 88 -0.93 23.80 -5.86
N CYS A 89 -2.00 24.39 -5.34
CA CYS A 89 -2.77 25.37 -6.08
C CYS A 89 -3.29 26.51 -5.21
N THR A 90 -3.67 27.63 -5.82
CA THR A 90 -4.32 28.74 -5.11
C THR A 90 -5.84 28.56 -4.98
N GLY A 91 -6.44 27.74 -5.84
CA GLY A 91 -7.85 27.36 -5.79
C GLY A 91 -8.06 26.04 -5.05
N THR A 92 -9.00 25.24 -5.56
CA THR A 92 -9.33 23.93 -5.00
C THR A 92 -8.46 22.84 -5.61
N LEU A 93 -7.86 22.01 -4.75
CA LEU A 93 -7.19 20.77 -5.16
C LEU A 93 -8.18 19.61 -5.06
N ALA A 94 -8.32 18.85 -6.13
CA ALA A 94 -9.05 17.57 -6.15
C ALA A 94 -8.13 16.49 -6.71
N SER A 95 -7.77 15.50 -5.88
CA SER A 95 -6.89 14.40 -6.28
C SER A 95 -7.53 13.05 -6.02
N THR A 96 -7.46 12.16 -7.01
CA THR A 96 -7.77 10.73 -6.88
C THR A 96 -6.56 9.85 -7.20
N LEU A 97 -5.36 10.44 -7.24
CA LEU A 97 -4.12 9.72 -7.51
C LEU A 97 -3.86 8.66 -6.44
N THR A 98 -3.41 7.48 -6.87
CA THR A 98 -2.91 6.43 -5.97
C THR A 98 -1.37 6.47 -5.92
N PRO A 99 -0.75 6.46 -4.73
CA PRO A 99 0.71 6.40 -4.63
C PRO A 99 1.27 5.07 -5.18
N PRO A 100 2.45 5.07 -5.83
CA PRO A 100 3.22 3.86 -6.04
C PRO A 100 3.58 3.18 -4.72
N THR A 101 3.85 1.86 -4.76
CA THR A 101 4.34 1.10 -3.61
C THR A 101 5.56 1.76 -2.98
N GLY A 102 5.57 1.88 -1.65
CA GLY A 102 6.65 2.52 -0.90
C GLY A 102 6.42 4.02 -0.62
N TYR A 103 5.32 4.61 -1.11
CA TYR A 103 4.98 6.01 -0.86
C TYR A 103 3.56 6.17 -0.31
N THR A 104 3.31 7.33 0.27
CA THR A 104 1.97 7.81 0.65
C THR A 104 1.67 9.11 -0.06
N LEU A 105 0.39 9.36 -0.34
CA LEU A 105 -0.10 10.67 -0.76
C LEU A 105 -1.09 11.19 0.28
N THR A 106 -0.91 12.45 0.69
CA THR A 106 -1.80 13.12 1.64
C THR A 106 -2.17 14.49 1.10
N GLN A 107 -3.47 14.77 0.99
CA GLN A 107 -3.95 16.09 0.65
C GLN A 107 -4.18 16.92 1.92
N THR A 108 -3.55 18.10 2.00
CA THR A 108 -3.75 19.07 3.10
C THR A 108 -4.10 20.43 2.51
N GLY A 109 -5.37 20.81 2.61
CA GLY A 109 -5.88 22.01 1.94
C GLY A 109 -5.63 21.94 0.43
N SER A 110 -4.91 22.93 -0.09
CA SER A 110 -4.56 23.06 -1.51
C SER A 110 -3.16 22.49 -1.86
N GLN A 111 -2.63 21.57 -1.03
CA GLN A 111 -1.36 20.89 -1.27
C GLN A 111 -1.55 19.37 -1.35
N LEU A 112 -0.82 18.75 -2.27
CA LEU A 112 -0.61 17.30 -2.32
C LEU A 112 0.80 16.98 -1.84
N ILE A 113 0.89 16.17 -0.80
CA ILE A 113 2.11 15.84 -0.08
C ILE A 113 2.47 14.38 -0.36
N LEU A 114 3.69 14.15 -0.84
CA LEU A 114 4.30 12.84 -1.00
C LEU A 114 5.09 12.49 0.26
N GLY A 115 4.79 11.37 0.89
CA GLY A 115 5.59 10.76 1.94
C GLY A 115 6.28 9.49 1.45
N LYS A 116 7.42 9.13 2.05
CA LYS A 116 8.05 7.83 1.83
C LYS A 116 7.80 6.93 3.02
N ILE A 117 7.41 5.70 2.74
CA ILE A 117 7.24 4.67 3.74
C ILE A 117 8.64 4.16 4.11
N THR A 118 9.09 4.43 5.33
CA THR A 118 10.34 3.88 5.88
C THR A 118 10.03 2.66 6.75
N GLY A 119 10.59 1.50 6.40
CA GLY A 119 10.31 0.24 7.10
C GLY A 119 9.04 -0.45 6.60
N THR A 120 8.66 -1.53 7.28
CA THR A 120 7.43 -2.28 7.01
C THR A 120 6.37 -1.95 8.06
N ALA A 121 5.11 -2.23 7.75
CA ALA A 121 4.05 -2.11 8.74
C ALA A 121 4.33 -3.04 9.94
N PHE A 122 4.89 -4.24 9.69
CA PHE A 122 5.37 -5.13 10.75
C PHE A 122 6.45 -4.47 11.61
N SER A 123 7.51 -3.90 11.02
CA SER A 123 8.59 -3.27 11.80
C SER A 123 8.08 -2.09 12.62
N THR A 124 7.20 -1.28 12.04
CA THR A 124 6.59 -0.14 12.73
C THR A 124 5.72 -0.59 13.90
N TRP A 125 4.94 -1.65 13.69
CA TRP A 125 4.08 -2.22 14.73
C TRP A 125 4.89 -2.81 15.88
N ILE A 126 5.89 -3.64 15.58
CA ILE A 126 6.67 -4.34 16.61
C ILE A 126 7.54 -3.37 17.43
N ASP A 127 8.06 -2.30 16.81
CA ASP A 127 8.82 -1.24 17.50
C ASP A 127 7.97 -0.44 18.49
N GLY A 128 6.64 -0.51 18.37
CA GLY A 128 5.70 0.07 19.33
C GLY A 128 5.66 -0.64 20.69
N TYR A 129 6.29 -1.80 20.82
CA TYR A 129 6.29 -2.63 22.03
C TYR A 129 7.67 -2.73 22.68
N SER A 130 7.69 -2.93 23.99
CA SER A 130 8.90 -3.21 24.76
C SER A 130 9.02 -4.72 24.98
N LEU A 131 9.78 -5.41 24.11
CA LEU A 131 9.83 -6.89 24.02
C LEU A 131 11.18 -7.50 24.41
N GLY A 132 12.06 -6.74 25.08
CA GLY A 132 13.37 -7.25 25.50
C GLY A 132 14.27 -7.72 24.33
N GLY A 133 14.05 -7.18 23.12
CA GLY A 133 14.79 -7.56 21.91
C GLY A 133 14.21 -8.74 21.13
N GLN A 134 13.07 -9.30 21.56
CA GLN A 134 12.37 -10.36 20.84
C GLN A 134 11.42 -9.80 19.77
N THR A 135 11.95 -9.08 18.78
CA THR A 135 11.15 -8.37 17.75
C THR A 135 11.07 -9.07 16.39
N ALA A 136 11.69 -10.24 16.23
CA ALA A 136 11.66 -10.98 14.98
C ALA A 136 10.30 -11.67 14.77
N ILE A 137 9.94 -11.88 13.49
CA ILE A 137 8.63 -12.40 13.07
C ILE A 137 8.29 -13.78 13.65
N ASN A 138 9.30 -14.60 13.96
CA ASN A 138 9.16 -15.96 14.47
C ASN A 138 9.41 -16.09 15.99
N GLN A 139 9.56 -14.97 16.69
CA GLN A 139 9.72 -14.96 18.14
C GLN A 139 8.36 -14.82 18.83
N ASP A 140 8.30 -15.29 20.07
CA ASP A 140 7.13 -15.36 20.93
C ASP A 140 7.53 -14.78 22.31
N PRO A 141 7.48 -13.44 22.48
CA PRO A 141 8.01 -12.77 23.66
C PRO A 141 7.23 -13.04 24.94
N ASP A 142 5.94 -13.32 24.80
CA ASP A 142 4.99 -13.57 25.89
C ASP A 142 4.72 -15.06 26.13
N SER A 143 5.31 -15.94 25.31
CA SER A 143 5.37 -17.40 25.50
C SER A 143 4.00 -18.07 25.47
N ASP A 144 3.10 -17.59 24.61
CA ASP A 144 1.75 -18.13 24.45
C ASP A 144 1.61 -19.12 23.27
N GLY A 145 2.70 -19.31 22.52
CA GLY A 145 2.76 -20.16 21.34
C GLY A 145 2.41 -19.44 20.03
N VAL A 146 2.16 -18.13 20.06
CA VAL A 146 1.83 -17.32 18.88
C VAL A 146 2.97 -16.36 18.57
N ALA A 147 3.65 -16.61 17.45
CA ALA A 147 4.77 -15.77 17.05
C ALA A 147 4.32 -14.36 16.64
N ASN A 148 5.18 -13.36 16.82
CA ASN A 148 4.98 -11.96 16.44
C ASN A 148 4.36 -11.76 15.05
N GLY A 149 4.74 -12.57 14.05
CA GLY A 149 4.18 -12.50 12.71
C GLY A 149 2.70 -12.87 12.64
N LEU A 150 2.27 -13.86 13.42
CA LEU A 150 0.86 -14.23 13.56
C LEU A 150 0.12 -13.20 14.39
N GLU A 151 0.72 -12.68 15.46
CA GLU A 151 0.15 -11.58 16.26
C GLU A 151 -0.06 -10.31 15.41
N PHE A 152 0.84 -10.01 14.48
CA PHE A 152 0.68 -8.90 13.54
C PHE A 152 -0.42 -9.15 12.51
N LEU A 153 -0.56 -10.40 12.07
CA LEU A 153 -1.53 -10.82 11.07
C LEU A 153 -2.96 -10.83 11.62
N LEU A 154 -3.12 -11.38 12.82
CA LEU A 154 -4.42 -11.69 13.41
C LEU A 154 -5.00 -10.48 14.14
N LYS A 155 -6.30 -10.29 14.00
CA LYS A 155 -7.01 -9.21 14.70
C LYS A 155 -6.80 -9.32 16.21
N GLY A 156 -6.37 -8.20 16.80
CA GLY A 156 -6.23 -8.09 18.25
C GLY A 156 -4.93 -8.66 18.83
N GLY A 157 -3.99 -9.12 17.98
CA GLY A 157 -2.69 -9.58 18.46
C GLY A 157 -1.90 -8.49 19.18
N ASN A 158 -1.25 -8.90 20.27
CA ASN A 158 -0.39 -8.13 21.14
C ASN A 158 0.75 -9.01 21.70
N PRO A 159 2.00 -8.79 21.25
CA PRO A 159 3.17 -9.60 21.62
C PRO A 159 3.67 -9.39 23.06
N GLN A 160 2.98 -8.58 23.86
CA GLN A 160 3.28 -8.37 25.28
C GLN A 160 2.33 -9.12 26.22
N THR A 161 1.21 -9.63 25.72
CA THR A 161 0.14 -10.16 26.56
C THR A 161 -0.33 -11.49 26.00
N PRO A 162 -0.15 -12.60 26.75
CA PRO A 162 -0.57 -13.91 26.30
C PRO A 162 -2.03 -13.90 25.82
N GLY A 163 -2.23 -14.29 24.57
CA GLY A 163 -3.49 -14.30 23.87
C GLY A 163 -3.98 -15.71 23.55
N GLY A 164 -4.80 -15.83 22.51
CA GLY A 164 -5.30 -17.11 22.01
C GLY A 164 -6.72 -17.06 21.45
N THR A 165 -7.51 -16.04 21.79
CA THR A 165 -8.85 -15.85 21.20
C THR A 165 -8.81 -15.44 19.74
N GLN A 166 -7.65 -14.93 19.26
CA GLN A 166 -7.44 -14.54 17.86
C GLN A 166 -7.03 -15.70 16.94
N LEU A 167 -6.87 -16.92 17.47
CA LEU A 167 -6.38 -18.05 16.69
C LEU A 167 -7.37 -18.47 15.58
N PRO A 168 -6.85 -18.94 14.42
CA PRO A 168 -7.68 -19.51 13.38
C PRO A 168 -8.53 -20.68 13.86
N THR A 169 -9.66 -20.87 13.19
CA THR A 169 -10.57 -22.01 13.41
C THR A 169 -10.64 -22.88 12.16
N SER A 170 -10.95 -24.16 12.35
CA SER A 170 -11.17 -25.09 11.24
C SER A 170 -12.42 -25.93 11.44
N SER A 171 -13.12 -26.24 10.36
CA SER A 171 -14.28 -27.13 10.35
C SER A 171 -14.31 -27.98 9.09
N GLU A 172 -14.95 -29.15 9.13
CA GLU A 172 -15.18 -29.98 7.95
C GLU A 172 -16.55 -29.66 7.34
N SER A 173 -16.59 -29.53 6.02
CA SER A 173 -17.83 -29.34 5.26
C SER A 173 -17.75 -30.13 3.95
N GLY A 174 -18.45 -31.27 3.92
CA GLY A 174 -18.39 -32.20 2.79
C GLY A 174 -16.97 -32.74 2.58
N ALA A 175 -16.41 -32.56 1.38
CA ALA A 175 -15.06 -32.98 1.03
C ALA A 175 -14.01 -31.87 1.24
N ASN A 176 -14.27 -30.90 2.12
CA ASN A 176 -13.37 -29.77 2.36
C ASN A 176 -13.13 -29.56 3.86
N LEU A 177 -11.91 -29.15 4.19
CA LEU A 177 -11.57 -28.45 5.41
C LEU A 177 -11.75 -26.95 5.15
N ILE A 178 -12.52 -26.28 5.99
CA ILE A 178 -12.74 -24.83 5.96
C ILE A 178 -11.90 -24.24 7.08
N PHE A 179 -10.87 -23.47 6.72
CA PHE A 179 -9.98 -22.78 7.64
C PHE A 179 -10.30 -21.28 7.63
N THR A 180 -10.54 -20.69 8.80
CA THR A 180 -11.01 -19.31 8.91
C THR A 180 -10.24 -18.53 9.97
N PHE A 181 -9.83 -17.30 9.65
CA PHE A 181 -9.19 -16.38 10.60
C PHE A 181 -9.58 -14.92 10.32
N GLU A 182 -9.49 -14.07 11.34
CA GLU A 182 -9.66 -12.62 11.21
C GLU A 182 -8.30 -11.96 10.98
N ARG A 183 -8.09 -11.39 9.79
CA ARG A 183 -6.87 -10.67 9.40
C ARG A 183 -7.02 -9.18 9.73
N ASP A 184 -6.05 -8.63 10.44
CA ASP A 184 -5.99 -7.19 10.68
C ASP A 184 -5.57 -6.43 9.40
N ASP A 185 -6.22 -5.29 9.14
CA ASP A 185 -5.97 -4.49 7.94
C ASP A 185 -4.51 -4.02 7.80
N ARG A 186 -3.78 -3.87 8.91
CA ARG A 186 -2.34 -3.53 8.86
C ARG A 186 -1.53 -4.57 8.08
N ALA A 187 -1.96 -5.83 8.09
CA ALA A 187 -1.28 -6.94 7.44
C ALA A 187 -1.53 -7.01 5.92
N LYS A 188 -2.52 -6.28 5.40
CA LYS A 188 -2.81 -6.16 3.96
C LYS A 188 -2.19 -4.92 3.31
N ALA A 189 -1.57 -4.04 4.09
CA ALA A 189 -0.92 -2.85 3.59
C ALA A 189 0.15 -3.21 2.54
N ALA A 190 0.31 -2.40 1.49
CA ALA A 190 1.28 -2.65 0.43
C ALA A 190 2.73 -2.76 0.95
N ASN A 191 3.01 -2.20 2.13
CA ASN A 191 4.27 -2.27 2.85
C ASN A 191 4.20 -3.18 4.09
N SER A 192 3.29 -4.17 4.15
CA SER A 192 3.06 -5.02 5.34
C SER A 192 4.37 -5.63 5.86
N GLY A 193 5.27 -5.98 4.94
CA GLY A 193 6.53 -6.67 5.24
C GLY A 193 6.38 -8.17 5.42
N ILE A 194 5.19 -8.71 5.16
CA ILE A 194 4.88 -10.12 5.27
C ILE A 194 4.17 -10.62 4.02
N VAL A 195 4.30 -11.92 3.76
CA VAL A 195 3.48 -12.64 2.78
C VAL A 195 2.68 -13.66 3.57
N VAL A 196 1.39 -13.75 3.28
CA VAL A 196 0.47 -14.65 3.99
C VAL A 196 0.14 -15.83 3.10
N THR A 197 0.45 -17.02 3.58
CA THR A 197 0.07 -18.28 2.96
C THR A 197 -0.63 -19.17 3.97
N VAL A 198 -1.58 -19.97 3.48
CA VAL A 198 -2.08 -21.15 4.21
C VAL A 198 -1.54 -22.37 3.49
N GLU A 199 -0.82 -23.22 4.21
CA GLU A 199 -0.24 -24.44 3.67
C GLU A 199 -1.00 -25.66 4.21
N ALA A 200 -1.22 -26.65 3.35
CA ALA A 200 -1.97 -27.86 3.71
C ALA A 200 -1.29 -29.12 3.17
N GLY A 201 -1.42 -30.19 3.95
CA GLY A 201 -0.89 -31.53 3.66
C GLY A 201 -1.70 -32.61 4.37
N THR A 202 -1.53 -33.86 3.96
CA THR A 202 -2.17 -35.02 4.58
C THR A 202 -1.33 -35.65 5.68
N ASP A 203 -0.10 -35.16 5.87
CA ASP A 203 0.80 -35.52 6.95
C ASP A 203 1.52 -34.28 7.50
N LEU A 204 2.25 -34.45 8.60
CA LEU A 204 3.02 -33.36 9.22
C LEU A 204 4.42 -33.21 8.64
N ALA A 205 4.77 -34.00 7.61
CA ALA A 205 6.10 -34.00 7.00
C ALA A 205 6.16 -33.10 5.77
N THR A 206 5.06 -32.97 5.02
CA THR A 206 5.00 -32.20 3.77
C THR A 206 3.71 -31.39 3.66
N TRP A 207 3.84 -30.19 3.09
CA TRP A 207 2.75 -29.23 2.91
C TRP A 207 2.63 -28.81 1.43
N PRO A 208 2.25 -29.73 0.53
CA PRO A 208 2.33 -29.51 -0.92
C PRO A 208 1.30 -28.51 -1.46
N GLN A 209 0.24 -28.23 -0.71
CA GLN A 209 -0.75 -27.24 -1.12
C GLN A 209 -0.43 -25.91 -0.47
N VAL A 210 -0.33 -24.85 -1.29
CA VAL A 210 -0.05 -23.48 -0.84
C VAL A 210 -1.14 -22.57 -1.39
N PHE A 211 -1.87 -21.92 -0.48
CA PHE A 211 -2.88 -20.92 -0.78
C PHE A 211 -2.30 -19.55 -0.45
N THR A 212 -2.03 -18.74 -1.47
CA THR A 212 -1.62 -17.34 -1.29
C THR A 212 -2.83 -16.51 -0.91
N ILE A 213 -2.72 -15.73 0.15
CA ILE A 213 -3.76 -14.81 0.60
C ILE A 213 -3.39 -13.40 0.13
N GLY A 214 -4.06 -12.93 -0.91
CA GLY A 214 -3.89 -11.60 -1.49
C GLY A 214 -4.62 -10.52 -0.68
N ASN A 215 -4.62 -9.30 -1.21
CA ASN A 215 -5.31 -8.18 -0.55
C ASN A 215 -6.83 -8.39 -0.49
N ASP A 216 -7.39 -8.96 -1.56
CA ASP A 216 -8.81 -9.26 -1.70
C ASP A 216 -9.01 -10.71 -2.20
N THR A 217 -10.27 -11.11 -2.41
CA THR A 217 -10.60 -12.43 -2.96
C THR A 217 -10.02 -12.65 -4.36
N ALA A 218 -9.99 -11.61 -5.20
CA ALA A 218 -9.54 -11.72 -6.59
C ALA A 218 -8.02 -11.87 -6.71
N GLY A 219 -7.26 -11.29 -5.79
CA GLY A 219 -5.80 -11.40 -5.69
C GLY A 219 -5.32 -12.64 -4.93
N SER A 220 -6.23 -13.49 -4.45
CA SER A 220 -5.91 -14.70 -3.68
C SER A 220 -5.93 -15.97 -4.53
N SER A 221 -5.34 -17.05 -4.03
CA SER A 221 -5.47 -18.39 -4.64
C SER A 221 -6.92 -18.86 -4.73
N ALA A 222 -7.22 -19.71 -5.70
CA ALA A 222 -8.54 -20.35 -5.80
C ALA A 222 -8.89 -21.09 -4.50
N GLY A 223 -10.13 -20.93 -4.02
CA GLY A 223 -10.59 -21.48 -2.74
C GLY A 223 -10.44 -20.53 -1.55
N VAL A 224 -9.75 -19.40 -1.71
CA VAL A 224 -9.70 -18.33 -0.71
C VAL A 224 -10.84 -17.35 -0.95
N VAL A 225 -11.55 -16.99 0.11
CA VAL A 225 -12.59 -15.95 0.13
C VAL A 225 -12.27 -15.00 1.27
N ILE A 226 -12.23 -13.70 0.96
CA ILE A 226 -12.06 -12.62 1.93
C ILE A 226 -13.37 -11.84 1.98
N SER A 227 -14.03 -11.85 3.14
CA SER A 227 -15.18 -10.99 3.41
C SER A 227 -14.76 -9.78 4.24
N ASN A 228 -15.42 -8.64 3.98
CA ASN A 228 -15.16 -7.29 4.51
C ASN A 228 -14.17 -6.39 3.73
N ASP A 229 -14.20 -6.45 2.40
CA ASP A 229 -13.36 -5.56 1.58
C ASP A 229 -14.10 -4.31 1.07
N SER A 230 -14.37 -3.38 1.99
CA SER A 230 -14.31 -1.92 1.75
C SER A 230 -14.26 -1.10 3.07
N ASP A 231 -13.64 -1.70 4.08
CA ASP A 231 -13.29 -1.24 5.43
C ASP A 231 -14.34 -1.26 6.58
N ALA A 232 -14.04 -2.09 7.57
CA ALA A 232 -14.05 -1.81 9.01
C ALA A 232 -13.28 -2.97 9.64
N ASN A 233 -11.97 -2.80 9.89
CA ASN A 233 -11.06 -3.79 10.47
C ASN A 233 -11.78 -4.73 11.47
N PRO A 234 -11.75 -6.07 11.28
CA PRO A 234 -10.85 -6.87 10.42
C PRO A 234 -11.48 -7.46 9.15
N ASP A 235 -10.64 -7.99 8.26
CA ASP A 235 -11.05 -8.88 7.18
C ASP A 235 -11.29 -10.30 7.72
N THR A 236 -12.36 -10.98 7.31
CA THR A 236 -12.53 -12.41 7.57
C THR A 236 -12.03 -13.21 6.38
N VAL A 237 -10.98 -14.00 6.57
CA VAL A 237 -10.39 -14.85 5.53
C VAL A 237 -10.86 -16.27 5.74
N THR A 238 -11.43 -16.88 4.70
CA THR A 238 -11.84 -18.28 4.66
C THR A 238 -11.12 -18.99 3.53
N VAL A 239 -10.44 -20.10 3.85
CA VAL A 239 -9.74 -20.96 2.89
C VAL A 239 -10.47 -22.30 2.83
N THR A 240 -10.95 -22.65 1.64
CA THR A 240 -11.56 -23.95 1.36
C THR A 240 -10.49 -24.89 0.82
N ILE A 241 -10.13 -25.88 1.62
CA ILE A 241 -9.05 -26.83 1.35
C ILE A 241 -9.68 -28.20 1.05
N PRO A 242 -9.58 -28.73 -0.18
CA PRO A 242 -10.14 -30.04 -0.49
C PRO A 242 -9.40 -31.16 0.25
N THR A 243 -10.15 -32.07 0.89
CA THR A 243 -9.59 -33.18 1.69
C THR A 243 -9.13 -34.36 0.82
N ASN A 244 -9.48 -34.36 -0.46
CA ASN A 244 -9.19 -35.42 -1.43
C ASN A 244 -8.18 -35.01 -2.50
N SER A 245 -7.46 -33.91 -2.32
CA SER A 245 -6.41 -33.48 -3.25
C SER A 245 -5.19 -34.38 -3.13
N THR A 246 -5.24 -35.53 -3.80
CA THR A 246 -4.05 -36.21 -4.30
C THR A 246 -3.45 -35.32 -5.39
N THR A 247 -2.24 -34.82 -5.16
CA THR A 247 -1.42 -34.17 -6.21
C THR A 247 -1.33 -35.09 -7.44
N PRO A 248 -1.38 -34.58 -8.69
CA PRO A 248 -1.10 -35.39 -9.88
C PRO A 248 0.29 -36.03 -9.86
#